data_AF-A0A091HI34-F1
#
_entry.id   AF-A0A091HI34-F1
#
_cell.length_a   1.000
_cell.length_b   1.000
_cell.length_c   1.000
_cell.angle_alpha   90.00
_cell.angle_beta   90.00
_cell.angle_gamma   90.00
#
_symmetry.space_group_name_H-M   'P 1'
#
loop_
_entity.id
_entity.type
_entity.pdbx_description
1 polymer ?
#
loop_
_entity_poly.entity_id
_entity_poly.type
_entity_poly.pdbx_seq_one_letter_code
_entity_poly.pdbx_strand_id
1 'polypeptide(L)' 'TGFCGPPKTFPHAFLSLDKPYYVGQVLHFKCQSGYDKRSPTSGTCTCKKVNGKIIWTHLDIRCTNDSNE' A
#
# COMPACT_ATOMS: atom_id res chain seq x y z
N THR A 1 15.89 13.03 -10.49
CA THR A 1 14.51 12.61 -10.14
C THR A 1 14.51 11.14 -9.81
N GLY A 2 13.67 10.71 -8.88
CA GLY A 2 13.65 9.33 -8.39
C GLY A 2 12.25 8.73 -8.48
N PHE A 3 12.17 7.43 -8.72
CA PHE A 3 10.93 6.69 -8.81
C PHE A 3 10.97 5.47 -7.90
N CYS A 4 9.82 5.16 -7.28
CA CYS A 4 9.63 3.86 -6.66
C CYS A 4 9.33 2.81 -7.73
N GLY A 5 9.75 1.57 -7.49
CA GLY A 5 9.20 0.43 -8.23
C GLY A 5 7.73 0.21 -7.89
N PRO A 6 7.07 -0.79 -8.50
CA PRO A 6 5.73 -1.19 -8.11
C PRO A 6 5.65 -1.40 -6.59
N PRO A 7 4.63 -0.86 -5.90
CA PRO A 7 4.45 -1.12 -4.48
C PRO A 7 4.20 -2.60 -4.25
N LYS A 8 4.57 -3.08 -3.06
CA LYS A 8 4.33 -4.46 -2.68
C LYS A 8 2.81 -4.70 -2.66
N THR A 9 2.33 -5.56 -3.54
CA THR A 9 0.93 -5.96 -3.56
C THR A 9 0.70 -6.96 -2.43
N PHE A 10 -0.49 -6.92 -1.84
CA PHE A 10 -0.95 -7.87 -0.85
C PHE A 10 -2.32 -8.38 -1.30
N PRO A 11 -2.67 -9.65 -1.00
CA PRO A 11 -3.90 -10.25 -1.46
C PRO A 11 -5.11 -9.44 -0.99
N HIS A 12 -6.14 -9.36 -1.84
CA HIS A 12 -7.40 -8.66 -1.57
C HIS A 12 -7.29 -7.14 -1.39
N ALA A 13 -6.23 -6.52 -1.95
CA ALA A 13 -6.13 -5.07 -2.08
C ALA A 13 -5.84 -4.66 -3.52
N PHE A 14 -6.58 -3.65 -4.00
CA PHE A 14 -6.48 -3.16 -5.36
C PHE A 14 -5.58 -1.94 -5.42
N LEU A 15 -4.68 -1.93 -6.41
CA LEU A 15 -3.95 -0.74 -6.82
C LEU A 15 -4.21 -0.51 -8.30
N SER A 16 -4.83 0.62 -8.63
CA SER A 16 -5.13 1.01 -10.01
C SER A 16 -4.20 2.14 -10.44
N LEU A 17 -2.94 1.86 -10.76
CA LEU A 17 -2.08 2.84 -11.41
C LEU A 17 -1.10 2.18 -12.40
N ASP A 18 -1.31 2.47 -13.68
CA ASP A 18 -0.42 2.13 -14.80
C ASP A 18 0.52 3.31 -15.12
N LYS A 19 1.11 3.92 -14.08
CA LYS A 19 1.95 5.12 -14.22
C LYS A 19 3.21 5.04 -13.35
N PRO A 20 4.30 5.73 -13.74
CA PRO A 20 5.51 5.80 -12.92
C PRO A 20 5.23 6.43 -11.55
N TYR A 21 5.74 5.80 -10.49
CA TYR A 21 5.54 6.22 -9.10
C TYR A 21 6.63 7.20 -8.68
N TYR A 22 6.34 8.50 -8.70
CA TYR A 22 7.32 9.52 -8.34
C TYR A 22 7.56 9.59 -6.82
N VAL A 23 8.77 9.96 -6.41
CA VAL A 23 9.04 10.33 -5.01
C VAL A 23 8.09 11.45 -4.58
N GLY A 24 7.45 11.27 -3.42
CA GLY A 24 6.38 12.12 -2.91
C GLY A 24 4.97 11.62 -3.21
N GLN A 25 4.81 10.66 -4.12
CA GLN A 25 3.49 10.10 -4.45
C GLN A 25 2.91 9.30 -3.29
N VAL A 26 1.64 9.55 -2.98
CA VAL A 26 0.86 8.84 -1.97
C VAL A 26 -0.13 7.92 -2.65
N LEU A 27 -0.12 6.65 -2.25
CA LEU A 27 -1.07 5.64 -2.67
C LEU A 27 -2.03 5.37 -1.52
N HIS A 28 -3.33 5.33 -1.83
CA HIS A 28 -4.39 4.99 -0.89
C HIS A 28 -4.83 3.56 -1.16
N PHE A 29 -4.75 2.71 -0.13
CA PHE A 29 -5.18 1.32 -0.17
C PHE A 29 -6.46 1.16 0.62
N LYS A 30 -7.35 0.33 0.09
CA LYS A 30 -8.57 -0.11 0.77
C LYS A 30 -8.73 -1.60 0.54
N CYS A 31 -9.06 -2.33 1.60
CA CYS A 31 -9.38 -3.74 1.49
C CYS A 31 -10.60 -3.96 0.59
N GLN A 32 -10.57 -5.06 -0.16
CA GLN A 32 -11.72 -5.53 -0.90
C GLN A 32 -12.86 -5.87 0.07
N SER A 33 -14.10 -5.56 -0.33
CA SER A 33 -15.30 -5.94 0.43
C SER A 33 -15.30 -7.44 0.73
N GLY A 34 -15.48 -7.81 2.00
CA GLY A 34 -15.42 -9.19 2.47
C GLY A 34 -14.07 -9.58 3.09
N TYR A 35 -13.03 -8.77 2.91
CA TYR A 35 -11.70 -8.92 3.53
C TYR A 35 -11.36 -7.73 4.44
N ASP A 36 -12.37 -6.98 4.85
CA ASP A 36 -12.29 -5.79 5.70
C ASP A 36 -12.78 -6.08 7.14
N LYS A 37 -12.70 -7.34 7.58
CA LYS A 37 -13.19 -7.77 8.90
C LYS A 37 -12.34 -7.26 10.07
N ARG A 38 -11.07 -6.93 9.83
CA ARG A 38 -10.13 -6.42 10.84
C ARG A 38 -9.66 -5.01 10.51
N SER A 39 -9.72 -4.13 11.51
CA SER A 39 -9.10 -2.81 11.45
C SER A 39 -7.58 -2.90 11.59
N PRO A 40 -6.79 -2.12 10.85
CA PRO A 40 -7.20 -1.12 9.87
C PRO A 40 -7.54 -1.70 8.48
N THR A 41 -8.67 -1.26 7.91
CA THR A 41 -9.19 -1.72 6.60
C THR A 41 -8.73 -0.83 5.44
N SER A 42 -8.05 0.27 5.74
CA SER A 42 -7.50 1.21 4.78
C SER A 42 -6.19 1.80 5.31
N GLY A 43 -5.33 2.25 4.40
CA GLY A 43 -4.05 2.82 4.77
C GLY A 43 -3.39 3.51 3.59
N THR A 44 -2.28 4.20 3.87
CA THR A 44 -1.54 4.94 2.85
C THR A 44 -0.10 4.51 2.79
N CYS A 45 0.44 4.49 1.57
CA CYS A 45 1.83 4.20 1.31
C CYS A 45 2.42 5.35 0.49
N THR A 46 3.54 5.91 0.94
CA THR A 46 4.20 7.04 0.27
C THR A 46 5.53 6.60 -0.30
N CYS A 47 5.83 7.03 -1.53
CA CYS A 47 7.15 6.84 -2.11
C CYS A 47 8.10 7.88 -1.52
N LYS A 48 9.09 7.47 -0.72
CA LYS A 48 10.03 8.39 -0.05
C LYS A 48 11.48 7.97 -0.30
N LYS A 49 12.37 8.97 -0.27
CA LYS A 49 13.82 8.74 -0.23
C LYS A 49 14.27 8.75 1.23
N VAL A 50 14.66 7.59 1.76
CA VAL A 50 15.14 7.41 3.13
C VAL A 50 16.58 6.92 3.06
N ASN A 51 17.51 7.63 3.71
CA ASN A 51 18.94 7.30 3.73
C ASN A 51 19.53 7.02 2.33
N GLY A 52 19.18 7.85 1.34
CA GLY A 52 19.66 7.68 -0.04
C GLY A 52 18.88 6.66 -0.89
N LYS A 53 18.09 5.79 -0.29
CA LYS A 53 17.30 4.74 -0.99
C LYS A 53 15.85 5.19 -1.21
N ILE A 54 15.32 4.94 -2.40
CA ILE A 54 13.91 5.21 -2.72
C ILE A 54 13.10 3.97 -2.36
N ILE A 55 12.19 4.11 -1.41
CA ILE A 55 11.36 3.03 -0.90
C ILE A 55 9.92 3.48 -0.68
N TRP A 56 9.01 2.52 -0.73
CA TRP A 56 7.67 2.66 -0.19
C TRP A 56 7.70 2.66 1.33
N THR A 57 6.92 3.53 1.97
CA THR A 57 6.73 3.49 3.42
C THR A 57 6.04 2.19 3.83
N HIS A 58 6.21 1.80 5.10
CA HIS A 58 5.48 0.65 5.62
C HIS A 58 3.97 0.91 5.58
N LEU A 59 3.22 -0.09 5.14
CA LEU A 59 1.76 -0.09 5.14
C LEU A 59 1.32 -1.23 6.05
N ASP A 60 0.75 -0.86 7.20
CA ASP A 60 0.33 -1.81 8.23
C ASP A 60 -1.17 -2.09 8.11
N ILE A 61 -1.57 -2.68 6.98
CA ILE A 61 -2.94 -3.16 6.78
C ILE A 61 -2.92 -4.64 6.42
N ARG A 62 -3.87 -5.40 6.96
CA ARG A 62 -4.07 -6.81 6.64
C ARG A 62 -5.53 -7.02 6.27
N CYS A 63 -5.76 -7.31 4.99
CA CYS A 63 -7.10 -7.60 4.49
C CYS A 63 -7.41 -9.08 4.72
N THR A 64 -8.17 -9.39 5.77
CA THR A 64 -8.59 -10.74 6.12
C THR A 64 -10.11 -10.84 6.15
N ASN A 65 -10.63 -11.98 5.70
CA ASN A 65 -12.03 -12.36 5.86
C ASN A 65 -12.30 -13.10 7.19
N ASP A 66 -11.25 -13.48 7.90
CA ASP A 66 -11.31 -14.09 9.22
C ASP A 66 -11.29 -13.00 10.31
N SER A 67 -12.22 -13.12 11.25
CA SER A 67 -12.36 -12.21 12.40
C SER A 67 -11.55 -12.67 13.62
N ASN A 68 -10.94 -13.86 13.59
CA ASN A 68 -10.41 -14.61 14.74
C ASN A 68 -8.92 -15.02 14.60
N GLU A 69 -8.02 -14.07 14.36
CA GLU A 69 -6.56 -14.23 14.63
C GLU A 69 -6.09 -13.28 15.73
#